data_AF-A0A524GZ02-F1
#
_entry.id   AF-A0A524GZ02-F1
#
_cell.length_a   1.000
_cell.length_b   1.000
_cell.length_c   1.000
_cell.angle_alpha   90.00
_cell.angle_beta   90.00
_cell.angle_gamma   90.00
#
_symmetry.space_group_name_H-M   'P 1'
#
loop_
_entity.id
_entity.type
_entity.pdbx_description
1 polymer ?
#
loop_
_entity_poly.entity_id
_entity_poly.type
_entity_poly.pdbx_seq_one_letter_code
_entity_poly.pdbx_strand_id
1 'polypeptide(L)'
;LVEFLPFVPLHWFVNSLGSDATYTYTLLDEGGDTTGSGSGFAHQESNWGVIFPPAWVWAEGINSDNSRQFSLSGGELMLGDTSLTTWLVAYHSPRIKWQFRPTLPGTEYITSIDSCAGSFSMIAKDSFRTLVITANAPQESFFDVSVPTEDGFVPGAEESFSAEVSVRGYIKLPWLGDILIDRYQFSGAALEFGAGYMCE
;
A
#
# COMPACT_ATOMS: atom_id res chain seq x y z
N LEU A 1 -4.76 -8.06 -7.42
CA LEU A 1 -5.42 -6.75 -7.66
C LEU A 1 -4.85 -6.20 -8.97
N VAL A 2 -5.66 -5.81 -9.94
CA VAL A 2 -5.16 -5.28 -11.23
C VAL A 2 -6.01 -4.11 -11.63
N GLU A 3 -5.38 -3.06 -12.18
CA GLU A 3 -6.13 -1.94 -12.73
C GLU A 3 -5.62 -1.49 -14.09
N PHE A 4 -6.58 -1.44 -15.01
CA PHE A 4 -6.42 -0.94 -16.36
C PHE A 4 -7.44 0.15 -16.59
N LEU A 5 -6.99 1.40 -16.51
CA LEU A 5 -7.77 2.55 -16.94
C LEU A 5 -7.37 2.86 -18.38
N PRO A 6 -8.29 2.80 -19.37
CA PRO A 6 -7.96 2.92 -20.80
C PRO A 6 -7.21 4.19 -21.24
N PHE A 7 -7.06 5.18 -20.35
CA PHE A 7 -6.42 6.48 -20.61
C PHE A 7 -5.40 6.89 -19.54
N VAL A 8 -5.09 6.00 -18.59
CA VAL A 8 -4.04 6.23 -17.60
C VAL A 8 -2.88 5.31 -17.98
N PRO A 9 -1.75 5.85 -18.45
CA PRO A 9 -0.63 5.05 -18.94
C PRO A 9 0.31 4.65 -17.78
N LEU A 10 -0.30 4.28 -16.66
CA LEU A 10 0.34 3.76 -15.45
C LEU A 10 -0.54 2.65 -14.90
N HIS A 11 0.09 1.53 -14.58
CA HIS A 11 -0.58 0.30 -14.17
C HIS A 11 0.09 -0.26 -12.93
N TRP A 12 -0.76 -0.79 -12.04
CA TRP A 12 -0.35 -1.51 -10.85
C TRP A 12 -1.02 -2.89 -10.83
N PHE A 13 -0.21 -3.92 -10.63
CA PHE A 13 -0.64 -5.31 -10.54
C PHE A 13 -0.08 -5.96 -9.30
N VAL A 14 -0.96 -6.43 -8.42
CA VAL A 14 -0.62 -7.32 -7.31
C VAL A 14 -0.94 -8.75 -7.71
N ASN A 15 0.10 -9.55 -7.92
CA ASN A 15 0.01 -10.97 -8.21
C ASN A 15 -0.33 -11.79 -6.96
N SER A 16 0.32 -11.48 -5.84
CA SER A 16 0.11 -12.14 -4.56
C SER A 16 0.20 -11.14 -3.42
N LEU A 17 -0.67 -11.31 -2.42
CA LEU A 17 -0.62 -10.57 -1.15
C LEU A 17 0.12 -11.33 -0.05
N GLY A 18 0.61 -12.55 -0.30
CA GLY A 18 1.19 -13.40 0.73
C GLY A 18 1.24 -14.85 0.30
N SER A 19 2.03 -15.17 -0.72
CA SER A 19 2.32 -16.56 -1.07
C SER A 19 3.31 -17.14 -0.08
N ASP A 20 3.21 -18.44 0.25
CA ASP A 20 4.28 -19.13 0.97
C ASP A 20 5.60 -18.99 0.20
N ALA A 21 6.64 -18.56 0.89
CA ALA A 21 7.97 -18.35 0.33
C ALA A 21 9.03 -18.96 1.23
N THR A 22 10.08 -19.50 0.60
CA THR A 22 11.32 -19.85 1.27
C THR A 22 12.42 -18.94 0.74
N TYR A 23 13.33 -18.53 1.60
CA TYR A 23 14.39 -17.60 1.25
C TYR A 23 15.74 -18.07 1.79
N THR A 24 16.80 -17.60 1.16
CA THR A 24 18.18 -17.75 1.60
C THR A 24 18.86 -16.42 1.34
N TYR A 25 19.60 -15.92 2.33
CA TYR A 25 20.32 -14.66 2.23
C TYR A 25 21.76 -14.86 2.72
N THR A 26 22.67 -14.03 2.22
CA THR A 26 24.04 -13.94 2.71
C THR A 26 24.28 -12.49 3.11
N LEU A 27 24.58 -12.28 4.38
CA LEU A 27 25.08 -11.00 4.89
C LEU A 27 26.58 -10.94 4.60
N LEU A 28 26.98 -9.93 3.86
CA LEU A 28 28.39 -9.63 3.61
C LEU A 28 28.84 -8.65 4.68
N ASP A 29 29.77 -9.08 5.54
CA ASP A 29 30.32 -8.27 6.63
C ASP A 29 31.86 -8.38 6.64
N GLU A 30 32.55 -7.37 7.17
CA GLU A 30 34.02 -7.33 7.23
C GLU A 30 34.60 -8.52 8.03
N GLY A 31 33.82 -9.08 8.97
CA GLY A 31 34.15 -10.26 9.76
C GLY A 31 33.93 -11.61 9.06
N GLY A 32 33.40 -11.62 7.84
CA GLY A 32 33.10 -12.81 7.04
C GLY A 32 31.62 -12.95 6.70
N ASP A 33 31.35 -13.67 5.61
CA ASP A 33 29.99 -13.86 5.09
C ASP A 33 29.17 -14.81 5.98
N THR A 34 27.95 -14.40 6.33
CA THR A 34 26.99 -15.24 7.07
C THR A 34 25.78 -15.56 6.22
N THR A 35 25.54 -16.85 5.96
CA THR A 35 24.35 -17.30 5.22
C THR A 35 23.26 -17.78 6.18
N GLY A 36 22.03 -17.31 5.96
CA GLY A 36 20.83 -17.75 6.65
C GLY A 36 19.74 -18.20 5.67
N SER A 37 18.79 -18.99 6.14
CA SER A 37 17.61 -19.38 5.37
C SER A 37 16.37 -19.46 6.27
N GLY A 38 15.20 -19.38 5.65
CA GLY A 38 13.92 -19.39 6.35
C GLY A 38 12.74 -19.53 5.43
N SER A 39 11.55 -19.42 6.02
CA SER A 39 10.27 -19.35 5.32
C SER A 39 9.47 -18.14 5.81
N GLY A 40 8.57 -17.64 4.97
CA GLY A 40 7.69 -16.53 5.27
C GLY A 40 6.63 -16.39 4.19
N PHE A 41 6.02 -15.20 4.12
CA PHE A 41 5.07 -14.87 3.08
C PHE A 41 5.66 -13.81 2.17
N ALA A 42 5.43 -13.95 0.86
CA ALA A 42 5.85 -12.98 -0.14
C ALA A 42 4.63 -12.26 -0.71
N HIS A 43 4.63 -10.93 -0.60
CA HIS A 43 3.87 -10.08 -1.49
C HIS A 43 4.60 -9.99 -2.83
N GLN A 44 3.85 -9.93 -3.92
CA GLN A 44 4.41 -9.78 -5.26
C GLN A 44 3.56 -8.84 -6.07
N GLU A 45 4.17 -7.74 -6.49
CA GLU A 45 3.55 -6.74 -7.34
C GLU A 45 4.44 -6.31 -8.50
N SER A 46 3.85 -5.57 -9.44
CA SER A 46 4.54 -4.94 -10.56
C SER A 46 3.84 -3.63 -10.92
N ASN A 47 4.67 -2.63 -11.19
CA ASN A 47 4.27 -1.33 -11.72
C ASN A 47 4.85 -1.18 -13.13
N TRP A 48 4.06 -0.69 -14.08
CA TRP A 48 4.57 -0.34 -15.40
C TRP A 48 3.75 0.78 -16.04
N GLY A 49 4.38 1.56 -16.90
CA GLY A 49 3.77 2.71 -17.53
C GLY A 49 4.78 3.48 -18.37
N VAL A 50 4.33 4.60 -18.93
CA VAL A 50 5.19 5.58 -19.63
C VAL A 50 5.30 6.89 -18.84
N ILE A 51 4.71 6.93 -17.64
CA ILE A 51 4.76 8.04 -16.70
C ILE A 51 5.09 7.48 -15.31
N PHE A 52 5.62 8.34 -14.44
CA PHE A 52 5.83 8.05 -13.03
C PHE A 52 5.02 9.06 -12.20
N PRO A 53 4.39 8.65 -11.08
CA PRO A 53 3.58 9.56 -10.28
C PRO A 53 4.45 10.65 -9.64
N PRO A 54 4.05 11.93 -9.67
CA PRO A 54 4.77 13.01 -8.98
C PRO A 54 4.70 12.92 -7.45
N ALA A 55 3.74 12.17 -6.90
CA ALA A 55 3.59 11.92 -5.47
C ALA A 55 2.74 10.66 -5.25
N TRP A 56 3.17 9.77 -4.35
CA TRP A 56 2.42 8.54 -4.04
C TRP A 56 2.61 8.08 -2.59
N VAL A 57 1.68 7.25 -2.14
CA VAL A 57 1.79 6.46 -0.92
C VAL A 57 1.59 5.01 -1.31
N TRP A 58 2.44 4.14 -0.78
CA TRP A 58 2.29 2.70 -0.84
C TRP A 58 2.31 2.12 0.57
N ALA A 59 1.50 1.10 0.82
CA ALA A 59 1.54 0.38 2.08
C ALA A 59 1.05 -1.05 1.91
N GLU A 60 1.66 -1.97 2.65
CA GLU A 60 1.27 -3.37 2.68
C GLU A 60 1.38 -3.95 4.09
N GLY A 61 0.68 -5.05 4.32
CA GLY A 61 0.89 -5.82 5.53
C GLY A 61 0.28 -7.20 5.43
N ILE A 62 1.00 -8.16 6.00
CA ILE A 62 0.61 -9.57 6.11
C ILE A 62 0.71 -9.92 7.58
N ASN A 63 -0.33 -10.55 8.13
CA ASN A 63 -0.25 -11.00 9.50
C ASN A 63 0.51 -12.34 9.63
N SER A 64 0.92 -12.70 10.85
CA SER A 64 1.83 -13.83 11.11
C SER A 64 1.34 -15.20 10.64
N ASP A 65 0.03 -15.40 10.47
CA ASP A 65 -0.57 -16.64 9.97
C ASP A 65 -1.14 -16.52 8.55
N ASN A 66 -0.92 -15.36 7.90
CA ASN A 66 -1.39 -15.07 6.55
C ASN A 66 -2.92 -15.24 6.39
N SER A 67 -3.69 -15.12 7.48
CA SER A 67 -5.15 -15.06 7.41
C SER A 67 -5.65 -13.68 7.01
N ARG A 68 -4.80 -12.65 7.11
CA ARG A 68 -5.11 -11.25 6.82
C ARG A 68 -3.99 -10.57 6.05
N GLN A 69 -4.38 -9.86 5.02
CA GLN A 69 -3.48 -9.08 4.18
C GLN A 69 -4.14 -7.78 3.76
N PHE A 70 -3.35 -6.73 3.59
CA PHE A 70 -3.77 -5.56 2.84
C PHE A 70 -2.65 -5.09 1.93
N SER A 71 -3.03 -4.39 0.88
CA SER A 71 -2.11 -3.63 0.06
C SER A 71 -2.87 -2.44 -0.51
N LEU A 72 -2.22 -1.29 -0.50
CA LEU A 72 -2.74 -0.07 -1.09
C LEU A 72 -1.62 0.68 -1.80
N SER A 73 -2.00 1.35 -2.88
CA SER A 73 -1.15 2.29 -3.59
C SER A 73 -2.02 3.38 -4.20
N GLY A 74 -1.52 4.60 -4.21
CA GLY A 74 -2.19 5.70 -4.87
C GLY A 74 -1.54 7.03 -4.59
N GLY A 75 -2.06 8.07 -5.22
CA GLY A 75 -1.47 9.39 -5.18
C GLY A 75 -1.89 10.21 -6.39
N GLU A 76 -1.06 11.18 -6.73
CA GLU A 76 -1.28 12.08 -7.85
C GLU A 76 -0.80 11.44 -9.15
N LEU A 77 -1.58 11.62 -10.21
CA LEU A 77 -1.24 11.23 -11.57
C LEU A 77 -1.34 12.45 -12.48
N MET A 78 -0.31 12.68 -13.28
CA MET A 78 -0.33 13.72 -14.32
C MET A 78 -0.85 13.14 -15.63
N LEU A 79 -1.94 13.72 -16.14
CA LEU A 79 -2.59 13.37 -17.40
C LEU A 79 -2.56 14.61 -18.30
N GLY A 80 -1.40 14.87 -18.91
CA GLY A 80 -1.12 16.11 -19.64
C GLY A 80 -1.17 17.32 -18.70
N ASP A 81 -2.02 18.29 -19.01
CA ASP A 81 -2.21 19.52 -18.22
C ASP A 81 -3.18 19.36 -17.04
N THR A 82 -3.67 18.15 -16.79
CA THR A 82 -4.62 17.83 -15.71
C THR A 82 -4.00 16.85 -14.73
N SER A 83 -4.40 16.91 -13.46
CA SER A 83 -4.05 15.92 -12.45
C SER A 83 -5.27 15.12 -12.00
N LEU A 84 -5.02 13.87 -11.65
CA LEU A 84 -5.99 12.97 -11.04
C LEU A 84 -5.37 12.36 -9.79
N THR A 85 -5.99 12.58 -8.64
CA THR A 85 -5.64 11.81 -7.44
C THR A 85 -6.49 10.55 -7.41
N THR A 86 -5.84 9.39 -7.34
CA THR A 86 -6.56 8.11 -7.34
C THR A 86 -5.85 7.06 -6.51
N TRP A 87 -6.60 6.02 -6.15
CA TRP A 87 -6.17 5.02 -5.19
C TRP A 87 -6.68 3.64 -5.55
N LEU A 88 -5.92 2.65 -5.10
CA LEU A 88 -6.27 1.25 -5.12
C LEU A 88 -5.98 0.67 -3.76
N VAL A 89 -6.92 -0.13 -3.26
CA VAL A 89 -6.75 -0.82 -1.99
C VAL A 89 -7.45 -2.16 -2.01
N ALA A 90 -6.78 -3.17 -1.49
CA ALA A 90 -7.36 -4.46 -1.16
C ALA A 90 -7.15 -4.79 0.31
N TYR A 91 -8.17 -5.38 0.93
CA TYR A 91 -8.08 -5.97 2.26
C TYR A 91 -8.76 -7.34 2.26
N HIS A 92 -7.99 -8.35 2.65
CA HIS A 92 -8.44 -9.73 2.76
C HIS A 92 -8.36 -10.17 4.22
N SER A 93 -9.39 -10.87 4.66
CA SER A 93 -9.51 -11.49 5.96
C SER A 93 -10.40 -12.74 5.87
N PRO A 94 -10.57 -13.50 6.97
CA PRO A 94 -11.54 -14.61 7.00
C PRO A 94 -13.00 -14.15 6.84
N ARG A 95 -13.29 -12.85 7.06
CA ARG A 95 -14.65 -12.29 7.02
C ARG A 95 -14.95 -11.55 5.73
N ILE A 96 -13.98 -10.80 5.20
CA ILE A 96 -14.17 -9.95 4.04
C ILE A 96 -13.00 -10.06 3.07
N LYS A 97 -13.31 -9.98 1.78
CA LYS A 97 -12.32 -9.85 0.70
C LYS A 97 -12.75 -8.67 -0.16
N TRP A 98 -12.29 -7.49 0.22
CA TRP A 98 -12.72 -6.25 -0.41
C TRP A 98 -11.59 -5.62 -1.20
N GLN A 99 -11.99 -5.05 -2.32
CA GLN A 99 -11.16 -4.22 -3.16
C GLN A 99 -11.94 -2.96 -3.52
N PHE A 100 -11.24 -1.85 -3.53
CA PHE A 100 -11.69 -0.57 -4.05
C PHE A 100 -10.67 -0.16 -5.12
N ARG A 101 -11.18 0.15 -6.31
CA ARG A 101 -10.37 0.53 -7.46
C ARG A 101 -11.16 1.52 -8.33
N PRO A 102 -10.49 2.42 -9.07
CA PRO A 102 -11.17 3.52 -9.76
C PRO A 102 -12.20 3.07 -10.81
N THR A 103 -12.01 1.91 -11.44
CA THR A 103 -12.98 1.34 -12.39
C THR A 103 -14.25 0.77 -11.74
N LEU A 104 -14.33 0.65 -10.40
CA LEU A 104 -15.55 0.24 -9.72
C LEU A 104 -16.48 1.45 -9.52
N PRO A 105 -17.70 1.45 -10.09
CA PRO A 105 -18.61 2.59 -10.00
C PRO A 105 -18.93 2.99 -8.57
N GLY A 106 -18.95 4.31 -8.32
CA GLY A 106 -19.29 4.86 -7.00
C GLY A 106 -18.22 4.70 -5.93
N THR A 107 -17.00 4.28 -6.31
CA THR A 107 -15.86 4.24 -5.41
C THR A 107 -15.36 5.66 -5.13
N GLU A 108 -15.24 6.01 -3.86
CA GLU A 108 -14.71 7.28 -3.38
C GLU A 108 -13.59 7.04 -2.38
N TYR A 109 -12.61 7.95 -2.38
CA TYR A 109 -11.47 7.93 -1.48
C TYR A 109 -11.36 9.25 -0.74
N ILE A 110 -11.13 9.19 0.57
CA ILE A 110 -10.79 10.35 1.40
C ILE A 110 -9.47 9.99 2.07
N THR A 111 -8.43 10.79 1.85
CA THR A 111 -7.09 10.53 2.39
C THR A 111 -6.56 11.70 3.19
N SER A 112 -5.72 11.40 4.17
CA SER A 112 -4.89 12.36 4.89
C SER A 112 -3.48 11.83 4.93
N ILE A 113 -2.52 12.67 4.54
CA ILE A 113 -1.10 12.33 4.41
C ILE A 113 -0.34 13.36 5.23
N ASP A 114 0.46 12.89 6.20
CA ASP A 114 1.40 13.71 6.96
C ASP A 114 2.64 12.84 7.20
N SER A 115 3.51 12.87 6.19
CA SER A 115 4.73 12.07 6.10
C SER A 115 5.75 12.45 7.16
N CYS A 116 5.84 13.73 7.53
CA CYS A 116 6.72 14.18 8.62
C CYS A 116 6.30 13.68 10.00
N ALA A 117 5.02 13.33 10.18
CA ALA A 117 4.52 12.61 11.34
C ALA A 117 4.47 11.08 11.15
N GLY A 118 5.00 10.57 10.02
CA GLY A 118 4.95 9.17 9.64
C GLY A 118 3.52 8.62 9.56
N SER A 119 2.55 9.41 9.11
CA SER A 119 1.13 9.07 9.24
C SER A 119 0.35 9.15 7.93
N PHE A 120 -0.51 8.16 7.73
CA PHE A 120 -1.41 8.07 6.59
C PHE A 120 -2.78 7.56 7.03
N SER A 121 -3.84 8.08 6.43
CA SER A 121 -5.18 7.50 6.58
C SER A 121 -5.95 7.54 5.28
N MET A 122 -6.80 6.52 5.11
CA MET A 122 -7.70 6.38 3.98
C MET A 122 -9.08 5.92 4.44
N ILE A 123 -10.10 6.51 3.85
CA ILE A 123 -11.45 5.97 3.79
C ILE A 123 -11.75 5.64 2.33
N ALA A 124 -11.81 4.37 1.99
CA ALA A 124 -12.29 3.88 0.69
C ALA A 124 -13.74 3.41 0.86
N LYS A 125 -14.66 3.91 0.05
CA LYS A 125 -16.09 3.59 0.20
C LYS A 125 -16.80 3.47 -1.14
N ASP A 126 -17.87 2.69 -1.15
CA ASP A 126 -18.87 2.65 -2.22
C ASP A 126 -20.28 2.73 -1.63
N SER A 127 -21.31 2.42 -2.41
CA SER A 127 -22.72 2.45 -1.97
C SER A 127 -23.03 1.52 -0.79
N PHE A 128 -22.24 0.47 -0.55
CA PHE A 128 -22.54 -0.59 0.42
C PHE A 128 -21.43 -0.83 1.43
N ARG A 129 -20.20 -0.39 1.15
CA ARG A 129 -19.01 -0.73 1.93
C ARG A 129 -18.23 0.53 2.30
N THR A 130 -17.61 0.49 3.47
CA THR A 130 -16.59 1.46 3.91
C THR A 130 -15.40 0.69 4.46
N LEU A 131 -14.20 0.98 3.97
CA LEU A 131 -12.94 0.50 4.51
C LEU A 131 -12.17 1.71 5.04
N VAL A 132 -11.85 1.69 6.33
CA VAL A 132 -11.04 2.71 6.99
C VAL A 132 -9.69 2.12 7.33
N ILE A 133 -8.63 2.72 6.81
CA ILE A 133 -7.24 2.35 7.06
C ILE A 133 -6.54 3.55 7.72
N THR A 134 -5.76 3.28 8.75
CA THR A 134 -4.90 4.28 9.39
C THR A 134 -3.56 3.63 9.66
N ALA A 135 -2.49 4.22 9.14
CA ALA A 135 -1.13 3.77 9.26
C ALA A 135 -0.30 4.83 10.00
N ASN A 136 0.55 4.39 10.91
CA ASN A 136 1.53 5.23 11.56
C ASN A 136 2.84 4.49 11.76
N ALA A 137 3.96 5.12 11.46
CA ALA A 137 5.29 4.61 11.73
C ALA A 137 6.13 5.68 12.45
N PRO A 138 7.09 5.31 13.32
CA PRO A 138 8.03 6.25 13.90
C PRO A 138 8.88 6.91 12.80
N GLN A 139 9.08 8.23 12.85
CA GLN A 139 9.82 8.95 11.79
C GLN A 139 11.24 8.42 11.62
N GLU A 140 11.90 8.03 12.72
CA GLU A 140 13.23 7.45 12.74
C GLU A 140 13.35 6.06 12.11
N SER A 141 12.21 5.43 11.78
CA SER A 141 12.17 4.12 11.13
C SER A 141 12.14 4.21 9.61
N PHE A 142 11.95 5.40 9.05
CA PHE A 142 12.00 5.63 7.61
C PHE A 142 13.44 5.65 7.11
N PHE A 143 13.68 5.02 5.97
CA PHE A 143 14.95 5.03 5.25
C PHE A 143 14.73 5.35 3.78
N ASP A 144 15.75 5.91 3.14
CA ASP A 144 15.67 6.30 1.73
C ASP A 144 15.55 5.08 0.81
N VAL A 145 14.59 5.15 -0.10
CA VAL A 145 14.35 4.16 -1.15
C VAL A 145 14.64 4.79 -2.51
N SER A 146 15.34 4.02 -3.34
CA SER A 146 15.60 4.43 -4.72
C SER A 146 14.43 4.02 -5.62
N VAL A 147 13.96 4.97 -6.44
CA VAL A 147 12.86 4.79 -7.38
C VAL A 147 13.41 4.59 -8.80
N PRO A 148 12.75 3.77 -9.63
CA PRO A 148 13.20 3.51 -10.99
C PRO A 148 12.89 4.70 -11.91
N THR A 149 13.86 5.06 -12.76
CA THR A 149 13.72 6.03 -13.86
C THR A 149 14.25 5.43 -15.16
N GLU A 150 14.06 6.13 -16.29
CA GLU A 150 14.63 5.70 -17.58
C GLU A 150 16.15 5.58 -17.55
N ASP A 151 16.83 6.39 -16.72
CA ASP A 151 18.29 6.43 -16.60
C ASP A 151 18.83 5.60 -15.42
N GLY A 152 17.98 4.84 -14.73
CA GLY A 152 18.33 4.00 -13.59
C GLY A 152 17.64 4.41 -12.29
N PHE A 153 18.16 3.94 -11.16
CA PHE A 153 17.57 4.18 -9.84
C PHE A 153 18.10 5.48 -9.22
N VAL A 154 17.21 6.31 -8.70
CA VAL A 154 17.55 7.56 -7.99
C VAL A 154 16.81 7.63 -6.66
N PRO A 155 17.34 8.30 -5.61
CA PRO A 155 16.57 8.56 -4.40
C PRO A 155 15.26 9.28 -4.74
N GLY A 156 14.14 8.82 -4.19
CA GLY A 156 12.84 9.43 -4.48
C GLY A 156 11.67 8.95 -3.64
N ALA A 157 11.93 8.15 -2.60
CA ALA A 157 10.93 7.74 -1.62
C ALA A 157 11.59 7.50 -0.26
N GLU A 158 10.77 7.45 0.77
CA GLU A 158 11.13 6.97 2.10
C GLU A 158 10.18 5.85 2.51
N GLU A 159 10.69 4.79 3.11
CA GLU A 159 9.91 3.61 3.51
C GLU A 159 10.20 3.20 4.94
N SER A 160 9.17 2.73 5.65
CA SER A 160 9.30 2.09 6.96
C SER A 160 8.62 0.72 6.94
N PHE A 161 9.31 -0.29 7.47
CA PHE A 161 8.75 -1.62 7.78
C PHE A 161 8.25 -1.74 9.24
N SER A 162 8.18 -0.63 9.96
CA SER A 162 7.75 -0.58 11.37
C SER A 162 6.36 0.02 11.55
N ALA A 163 5.56 0.10 10.48
CA ALA A 163 4.26 0.72 10.55
C ALA A 163 3.25 -0.12 11.33
N GLU A 164 2.44 0.58 12.13
CA GLU A 164 1.25 0.07 12.79
C GLU A 164 0.03 0.48 11.97
N VAL A 165 -0.71 -0.50 11.45
CA VAL A 165 -1.84 -0.25 10.54
C VAL A 165 -3.14 -0.82 11.10
N SER A 166 -4.08 0.06 11.43
CA SER A 166 -5.45 -0.30 11.79
C SER A 166 -6.32 -0.36 10.54
N VAL A 167 -7.05 -1.47 10.38
CA VAL A 167 -8.08 -1.64 9.34
C VAL A 167 -9.44 -1.86 10.00
N ARG A 168 -10.48 -1.19 9.50
CA ARG A 168 -11.88 -1.36 9.91
C ARG A 168 -12.79 -1.43 8.68
N GLY A 169 -13.54 -2.50 8.53
CA GLY A 169 -14.50 -2.72 7.44
C GLY A 169 -15.94 -2.62 7.92
N TYR A 170 -16.74 -1.80 7.25
CA TYR A 170 -18.16 -1.58 7.56
C TYR A 170 -19.05 -1.88 6.36
N ILE A 171 -20.24 -2.44 6.62
CA ILE A 171 -21.33 -2.49 5.64
C ILE A 171 -22.32 -1.35 5.96
N LYS A 172 -22.74 -0.64 4.93
CA LYS A 172 -23.78 0.39 5.00
C LYS A 172 -25.13 -0.26 4.84
N LEU A 173 -25.97 -0.20 5.86
CA LEU A 173 -27.36 -0.62 5.77
C LEU A 173 -28.29 0.59 5.74
N PRO A 174 -29.25 0.66 4.80
CA PRO A 174 -30.30 1.66 4.86
C PRO A 174 -30.97 1.64 6.24
N TRP A 175 -31.15 2.82 6.84
CA TRP A 175 -31.84 3.05 8.13
C TRP A 175 -31.13 2.54 9.40
N LEU A 176 -30.17 1.62 9.28
CA LEU A 176 -29.41 1.06 10.41
C LEU A 176 -28.01 1.66 10.55
N GLY A 177 -27.55 2.42 9.55
CA GLY A 177 -26.22 3.03 9.53
C GLY A 177 -25.12 2.03 9.20
N ASP A 178 -23.89 2.38 9.60
CA ASP A 178 -22.69 1.59 9.30
C ASP A 178 -22.47 0.51 10.36
N ILE A 179 -22.42 -0.75 9.95
CA ILE A 179 -22.16 -1.91 10.82
C ILE A 179 -20.73 -2.37 10.62
N LEU A 180 -19.94 -2.40 11.69
CA LEU A 180 -18.59 -2.95 11.69
C LEU A 180 -18.63 -4.47 11.49
N ILE A 181 -18.02 -4.95 10.40
CA ILE A 181 -17.94 -6.38 10.07
C ILE A 181 -16.57 -6.97 10.39
N ASP A 182 -15.51 -6.18 10.27
CA ASP A 182 -14.16 -6.62 10.57
C ASP A 182 -13.27 -5.49 11.11
N ARG A 183 -12.31 -5.86 11.96
CA ARG A 183 -11.30 -4.95 12.49
C ARG A 183 -10.01 -5.72 12.74
N TYR A 184 -8.89 -5.15 12.34
CA TYR A 184 -7.58 -5.72 12.62
C TYR A 184 -6.51 -4.65 12.78
N GLN A 185 -5.43 -5.00 13.49
CA GLN A 185 -4.23 -4.19 13.64
C GLN A 185 -3.06 -5.02 13.10
N PHE A 186 -2.40 -4.52 12.06
CA PHE A 186 -1.13 -5.03 11.58
C PHE A 186 0.01 -4.31 12.30
N SER A 187 1.04 -5.08 12.64
CA SER A 187 2.28 -4.59 13.22
C SER A 187 3.44 -5.01 12.32
N GLY A 188 4.43 -4.14 12.16
CA GLY A 188 5.53 -4.37 11.21
C GLY A 188 5.06 -4.38 9.75
N ALA A 189 4.08 -3.54 9.43
CA ALA A 189 3.63 -3.29 8.07
C ALA A 189 4.60 -2.33 7.36
N ALA A 190 4.56 -2.34 6.03
CA ALA A 190 5.29 -1.37 5.23
C ALA A 190 4.44 -0.12 4.98
N LEU A 191 5.08 1.05 5.02
CA LEU A 191 4.51 2.33 4.66
C LEU A 191 5.57 3.16 3.94
N GLU A 192 5.26 3.61 2.74
CA GLU A 192 6.14 4.39 1.87
C GLU A 192 5.48 5.71 1.49
N PHE A 193 6.26 6.78 1.52
CA PHE A 193 5.92 8.08 0.96
C PHE A 193 6.89 8.41 -0.18
N GLY A 194 6.36 8.79 -1.33
CA GLY A 194 7.14 9.00 -2.54
C GLY A 194 7.04 10.41 -3.10
N ALA A 195 8.17 10.91 -3.60
CA ALA A 195 8.35 12.22 -4.23
C ALA A 195 7.64 13.35 -3.47
N GLY A 196 6.63 14.00 -4.07
CA GLY A 196 5.94 15.15 -3.48
C GLY A 196 5.17 14.86 -2.18
N TYR A 197 5.08 13.60 -1.74
CA TYR A 197 4.53 13.24 -0.43
C TYR A 197 5.60 12.91 0.62
N MET A 198 6.88 12.90 0.28
CA MET A 198 7.96 12.74 1.26
C MET A 198 7.98 13.93 2.25
N CYS A 199 8.53 13.69 3.44
CA CYS A 199 8.85 14.80 4.35
C CYS A 199 10.07 15.58 3.85
N GLU A 200 9.94 16.91 3.73
CA GLU A 200 11.04 17.84 3.40
C GLU A 200 11.64 18.53 4.63
#